data_AF-A0AAW6BPX2-F1
#
_entry.id   AF-A0AAW6BPX2-F1
#
_cell.length_a   1.000
_cell.length_b   1.000
_cell.length_c   1.000
_cell.angle_alpha   90.00
_cell.angle_beta   90.00
_cell.angle_gamma   90.00
#
_symmetry.space_group_name_H-M   'P 1'
#
loop_
_entity.id
_entity.type
_entity.pdbx_description
1 polymer ?
#
loop_
_entity_poly.entity_id
_entity_poly.type
_entity_poly.pdbx_seq_one_letter_code
_entity_poly.pdbx_strand_id
1 'polypeptide(L)'
;MITGIYLFISLCIGLFINLYLTMILSCMAFKFRGSYSFIIIKDTLSWVLSGALIPLDVFSDSLKSIFNYIPFQYITYIPVKIATNSTSIYFIFNGFLIMMLLMMIFNFIWNYMLKYNQGYNGNA
;
A
#
# COMPACT_ATOMS: atom_id res chain seq x y z
N MET A 1 -4.87 26.20 -6.05
CA MET A 1 -3.86 26.08 -4.96
C MET A 1 -4.21 24.94 -4.01
N ILE A 2 -5.41 24.91 -3.43
CA ILE A 2 -5.89 23.88 -2.48
C ILE A 2 -5.85 22.46 -3.08
N THR A 3 -6.25 22.28 -4.34
CA THR A 3 -6.22 20.99 -5.04
C THR A 3 -4.81 20.41 -5.20
N GLY A 4 -3.80 21.27 -5.40
CA GLY A 4 -2.40 20.84 -5.48
C GLY A 4 -1.88 20.29 -4.16
N ILE A 5 -2.32 20.85 -3.03
CA ILE A 5 -1.95 20.36 -1.68
C ILE A 5 -2.56 18.97 -1.46
N TYR A 6 -3.84 18.79 -1.77
CA TYR A 6 -4.49 17.48 -1.65
C TYR A 6 -3.88 16.42 -2.55
N LEU A 7 -3.51 16.80 -3.77
CA LEU A 7 -2.79 15.92 -4.69
C LEU A 7 -1.45 15.49 -4.07
N PHE A 8 -0.65 16.45 -3.58
CA PHE A 8 0.63 16.15 -2.94
C PHE A 8 0.49 15.21 -1.75
N ILE A 9 -0.48 15.47 -0.86
CA ILE A 9 -0.78 14.58 0.29
C ILE A 9 -1.16 13.18 -0.20
N SER A 10 -2.00 13.06 -1.23
CA SER A 10 -2.41 11.76 -1.76
C SER A 10 -1.24 10.97 -2.36
N LEU A 11 -0.30 11.65 -3.02
CA LEU A 11 0.91 11.04 -3.55
C LEU A 11 1.82 10.53 -2.42
N CYS A 12 1.99 11.32 -1.35
CA CYS A 12 2.73 10.88 -0.17
C CYS A 12 2.08 9.63 0.45
N ILE A 13 0.75 9.62 0.62
CA ILE A 13 0.02 8.46 1.14
C ILE A 13 0.25 7.23 0.24
N GLY A 14 0.07 7.37 -1.08
CA GLY A 14 0.29 6.29 -2.03
C GLY A 14 1.72 5.73 -1.99
N LEU A 15 2.71 6.62 -1.85
CA LEU A 15 4.12 6.26 -1.69
C LEU A 15 4.36 5.45 -0.41
N PHE A 16 3.87 5.92 0.74
CA PHE A 16 4.03 5.21 2.01
C PHE A 16 3.31 3.87 2.02
N ILE A 17 2.11 3.78 1.43
CA ILE A 17 1.40 2.51 1.27
C ILE A 17 2.25 1.52 0.46
N ASN A 18 2.80 1.96 -0.69
CA ASN A 18 3.65 1.11 -1.51
C ASN A 18 4.92 0.69 -0.75
N LEU A 19 5.55 1.63 -0.03
CA LEU A 19 6.72 1.37 0.81
C LEU A 19 6.43 0.31 1.87
N TYR A 20 5.37 0.46 2.67
CA TYR A 20 5.03 -0.49 3.73
C TYR A 20 4.70 -1.88 3.18
N LEU A 21 3.95 -1.97 2.08
CA LEU A 21 3.69 -3.26 1.42
C LEU A 21 5.00 -3.94 0.99
N THR A 22 5.92 -3.20 0.37
CA THR A 22 7.22 -3.72 -0.06
C THR A 22 8.08 -4.11 1.14
N MET A 23 8.06 -3.35 2.23
CA MET A 23 8.81 -3.66 3.46
C MET A 23 8.28 -4.91 4.16
N ILE A 24 6.96 -5.07 4.26
CA ILE A 24 6.32 -6.28 4.80
C ILE A 24 6.77 -7.53 4.02
N LEU A 25 6.76 -7.47 2.69
CA LEU A 25 7.22 -8.58 1.85
C LEU A 25 8.74 -8.78 1.93
N SER A 26 9.50 -7.70 2.10
CA SER A 26 10.95 -7.77 2.27
C SER A 26 11.34 -8.48 3.57
N CYS A 27 10.53 -8.38 4.63
CA CYS A 27 10.72 -9.16 5.86
C CYS A 27 10.65 -10.67 5.62
N MET A 28 10.01 -11.15 4.55
CA MET A 28 10.00 -12.57 4.20
C MET A 28 11.39 -13.09 3.83
N ALA A 29 12.32 -12.22 3.40
CA ALA A 29 13.71 -12.60 3.12
C ALA A 29 14.46 -13.15 4.35
N PHE A 30 13.97 -12.90 5.56
CA PHE A 30 14.52 -13.49 6.78
C PHE A 30 14.24 -14.99 6.91
N LYS A 31 13.09 -15.46 6.37
CA LYS A 31 12.68 -16.87 6.44
C LYS A 31 12.93 -17.61 5.12
N PHE A 32 12.77 -16.92 4.00
CA PHE A 32 12.92 -17.45 2.66
C PHE A 32 14.23 -16.94 2.04
N ARG A 33 14.86 -17.71 1.15
CA ARG A 33 16.11 -17.34 0.45
C ARG A 33 15.98 -16.14 -0.52
N GLY A 34 14.93 -15.34 -0.39
CA GLY A 34 14.69 -14.13 -1.18
C GLY A 34 13.25 -13.62 -1.03
N SER A 35 13.07 -12.30 -1.10
CA SER A 35 11.76 -11.62 -1.11
C SER A 35 11.31 -11.19 -2.52
N TYR A 36 12.23 -11.23 -3.49
CA TYR A 36 12.03 -10.62 -4.81
C TYR A 36 10.79 -11.14 -5.55
N SER A 37 10.56 -12.45 -5.55
CA SER A 37 9.38 -13.05 -6.20
C SER A 37 8.07 -12.56 -5.61
N PHE A 38 8.01 -12.35 -4.29
CA PHE A 38 6.82 -11.80 -3.64
C PHE A 38 6.59 -10.34 -4.02
N ILE A 39 7.67 -9.55 -4.13
CA ILE A 39 7.59 -8.15 -4.55
C ILE A 39 7.07 -8.06 -6.00
N ILE A 40 7.55 -8.91 -6.91
CA ILE A 40 7.04 -8.97 -8.30
C ILE A 40 5.54 -9.26 -8.34
N ILE A 41 5.07 -10.24 -7.56
CA ILE A 41 3.64 -10.57 -7.50
C ILE A 41 2.84 -9.35 -6.99
N LYS A 42 3.32 -8.69 -5.93
CA LYS A 42 2.69 -7.48 -5.38
C LYS A 42 2.69 -6.33 -6.36
N ASP A 43 3.75 -6.11 -7.12
CA ASP A 43 3.82 -5.05 -8.12
C ASP A 43 2.87 -5.33 -9.28
N THR A 44 2.79 -6.58 -9.73
CA THR A 44 1.83 -7.02 -10.76
C THR A 44 0.39 -6.76 -10.31
N LEU A 45 0.06 -7.14 -9.07
CA LEU A 45 -1.24 -6.82 -8.46
C LEU A 45 -1.46 -5.31 -8.38
N SER A 46 -0.45 -4.53 -8.01
CA SER A 46 -0.54 -3.08 -7.92
C SER A 46 -0.88 -2.46 -9.29
N TRP A 47 -0.25 -2.89 -10.39
CA TRP A 47 -0.56 -2.38 -11.72
C TRP A 47 -2.03 -2.59 -12.13
N VAL A 48 -2.59 -3.74 -11.75
CA VAL A 48 -3.98 -4.10 -12.09
C VAL A 48 -4.97 -3.42 -11.14
N LEU A 49 -4.75 -3.53 -9.83
CA LEU A 49 -5.71 -3.16 -8.79
C LEU A 49 -5.61 -1.69 -8.36
N SER A 50 -4.55 -0.97 -8.72
CA SER A 50 -4.44 0.47 -8.40
C SER A 50 -5.25 1.38 -9.33
N GLY A 51 -5.85 0.81 -10.38
CA GLY A 51 -6.50 1.58 -11.44
C GLY A 51 -5.54 2.16 -12.48
N ALA A 52 -4.26 1.72 -12.49
CA ALA A 52 -3.25 2.21 -13.44
C ALA A 52 -3.49 1.68 -14.87
N LEU A 53 -3.85 0.40 -15.02
CA LEU A 53 -4.16 -0.19 -16.33
C LEU A 53 -5.60 0.05 -16.76
N ILE A 54 -6.55 -0.17 -15.84
CA ILE A 54 -7.98 -0.02 -16.09
C ILE A 54 -8.55 0.87 -14.98
N PRO A 55 -9.11 2.05 -15.30
CA PRO A 55 -9.70 2.92 -14.29
C PRO A 55 -10.76 2.18 -13.47
N LEU A 56 -10.71 2.32 -12.14
CA LEU A 56 -11.63 1.60 -11.25
C LEU A 56 -13.11 2.01 -11.47
N ASP A 57 -13.33 3.15 -12.13
CA ASP A 57 -14.64 3.65 -12.56
C ASP A 57 -15.40 2.71 -13.50
N VAL A 58 -14.69 1.87 -14.26
CA VAL A 58 -15.27 0.94 -15.24
C VAL A 58 -15.98 -0.24 -14.57
N PHE A 59 -15.60 -0.57 -13.33
CA PHE A 59 -16.18 -1.71 -12.63
C PHE A 59 -17.58 -1.40 -12.05
N SER A 60 -18.39 -2.43 -11.84
CA SER A 60 -19.68 -2.34 -11.15
C SER A 60 -19.54 -1.86 -9.70
N ASP A 61 -20.59 -1.28 -9.13
CA ASP A 61 -20.56 -0.70 -7.77
C ASP A 61 -20.16 -1.71 -6.68
N SER A 62 -20.54 -2.99 -6.83
CA SER A 62 -20.13 -4.06 -5.90
C SER A 62 -18.62 -4.32 -5.90
N LEU A 63 -17.93 -4.12 -7.03
CA LEU A 63 -16.48 -4.26 -7.11
C LEU A 63 -15.78 -3.00 -6.59
N LYS A 64 -16.35 -1.82 -6.88
CA LYS A 64 -15.85 -0.54 -6.34
C LYS A 64 -15.85 -0.52 -4.81
N SER A 65 -16.86 -1.09 -4.16
CA SER A 65 -16.89 -1.17 -2.70
C SER A 65 -15.78 -2.05 -2.14
N ILE A 66 -15.36 -3.11 -2.84
CA ILE A 66 -14.23 -3.96 -2.45
C ILE A 66 -12.92 -3.17 -2.54
N PHE A 67 -12.70 -2.42 -3.63
CA PHE A 67 -11.50 -1.60 -3.80
C PHE A 67 -11.33 -0.56 -2.69
N ASN A 68 -12.42 -0.11 -2.06
CA ASN A 68 -12.36 0.81 -0.91
C ASN A 68 -11.60 0.26 0.30
N TYR A 69 -11.49 -1.06 0.44
CA TYR A 69 -10.79 -1.72 1.55
C TYR A 69 -9.36 -2.15 1.20
N ILE A 70 -8.99 -2.08 -0.08
CA ILE A 70 -7.71 -2.57 -0.58
C ILE A 70 -6.72 -1.40 -0.66
N PRO A 71 -5.44 -1.60 -0.27
CA PRO A 71 -4.46 -0.50 -0.26
C PRO A 71 -4.07 0.01 -1.65
N PHE A 72 -4.22 -0.79 -2.71
CA PHE A 72 -3.68 -0.48 -4.04
C PHE A 72 -4.32 0.75 -4.69
N GLN A 73 -5.61 1.01 -4.47
CA GLN A 73 -6.30 2.15 -5.11
C GLN A 73 -5.70 3.52 -4.73
N TYR A 74 -5.06 3.61 -3.57
CA TYR A 74 -4.43 4.83 -3.07
C TYR A 74 -3.09 5.14 -3.74
N ILE A 75 -2.51 4.16 -4.46
CA ILE A 75 -1.22 4.32 -5.14
C ILE A 75 -1.37 5.13 -6.43
N THR A 76 -2.46 4.96 -7.18
CA THR A 76 -2.62 5.59 -8.50
C THR A 76 -4.00 6.21 -8.69
N TYR A 77 -5.07 5.46 -8.50
CA TYR A 77 -6.43 5.92 -8.80
C TYR A 77 -6.86 7.16 -8.01
N ILE A 78 -6.65 7.18 -6.68
CA ILE A 78 -7.03 8.33 -5.84
C ILE A 78 -6.27 9.62 -6.20
N PRO A 79 -4.92 9.61 -6.34
CA PRO A 79 -4.20 10.80 -6.83
C PRO A 79 -4.71 11.32 -8.17
N VAL A 80 -5.00 10.43 -9.13
CA VAL A 80 -5.53 10.80 -10.46
C VAL A 80 -6.91 11.44 -10.34
N LYS A 81 -7.80 10.87 -9.51
CA LYS A 81 -9.12 11.43 -9.26
C LYS A 81 -9.07 12.82 -8.59
N ILE A 82 -8.13 13.03 -7.67
CA ILE A 82 -7.91 14.34 -7.05
C ILE A 82 -7.40 15.34 -8.10
N ALA A 83 -6.50 14.91 -9.00
CA ALA A 83 -6.01 15.75 -10.08
C ALA A 83 -7.13 16.21 -11.02
N THR A 84 -8.13 15.36 -11.27
CA THR A 84 -9.30 15.67 -12.12
C THR A 84 -10.47 16.31 -11.37
N ASN A 85 -10.27 16.70 -10.10
CA ASN A 85 -11.30 17.30 -9.22
C ASN A 85 -12.59 16.47 -9.08
N SER A 86 -12.48 15.15 -9.14
CA SER A 86 -13.63 14.25 -9.17
C SER A 86 -13.84 13.45 -7.87
N THR A 87 -13.15 13.82 -6.78
CA THR A 87 -13.21 13.09 -5.50
C THR A 87 -13.34 13.94 -4.26
N SER A 88 -14.00 13.36 -3.26
CA SER A 88 -14.17 13.88 -1.90
C SER A 88 -12.91 13.69 -1.03
N ILE A 89 -12.73 14.59 -0.06
CA ILE A 89 -11.70 14.53 1.00
C ILE A 89 -11.73 13.21 1.79
N TYR A 90 -12.89 12.55 1.83
CA TYR A 90 -13.10 11.26 2.47
C TYR A 90 -12.07 10.19 2.06
N PHE A 91 -11.69 10.16 0.77
CA PHE A 91 -10.72 9.19 0.28
C PHE A 91 -9.31 9.44 0.83
N ILE A 92 -8.91 10.70 1.03
CA ILE A 92 -7.60 11.03 1.62
C ILE A 92 -7.55 10.52 3.07
N PHE A 93 -8.64 10.72 3.81
CA PHE A 93 -8.75 10.24 5.19
C PHE A 93 -8.68 8.70 5.27
N ASN A 94 -9.42 7.98 4.42
CA ASN A 94 -9.34 6.52 4.37
C ASN A 94 -7.95 6.03 3.97
N GLY A 95 -7.30 6.69 3.00
CA GLY A 95 -5.93 6.36 2.60
C GLY A 95 -4.94 6.53 3.76
N PHE A 96 -5.11 7.59 4.56
CA PHE A 96 -4.33 7.81 5.77
C PHE A 96 -4.54 6.70 6.82
N LEU A 97 -5.80 6.28 7.06
CA LEU A 97 -6.10 5.16 7.96
C LEU A 97 -5.44 3.85 7.51
N ILE A 98 -5.52 3.55 6.21
CA ILE A 98 -4.90 2.34 5.64
C ILE A 98 -3.37 2.40 5.75
N MET A 99 -2.78 3.57 5.52
CA MET A 99 -1.34 3.79 5.73
C MET A 99 -0.94 3.52 7.18
N MET A 100 -1.70 4.03 8.16
CA MET A 100 -1.42 3.77 9.58
C MET A 100 -1.56 2.29 9.94
N LEU A 101 -2.58 1.60 9.40
CA LEU A 101 -2.76 0.17 9.59
C LEU A 101 -1.58 -0.64 9.03
N LEU A 102 -1.12 -0.34 7.81
CA LEU A 102 0.05 -0.99 7.22
C LEU A 102 1.32 -0.73 8.00
N MET A 103 1.51 0.49 8.52
CA MET A 103 2.63 0.83 9.41
C MET A 103 2.61 -0.03 10.68
N MET A 104 1.46 -0.22 11.31
CA MET A 104 1.33 -1.08 12.50
C MET A 104 1.64 -2.54 12.17
N ILE A 105 1.12 -3.06 11.06
CA ILE A 105 1.39 -4.43 10.59
C ILE A 105 2.89 -4.62 10.34
N PHE A 106 3.52 -3.67 9.64
CA PHE A 106 4.95 -3.69 9.40
C PHE A 106 5.74 -3.73 10.70
N ASN A 107 5.47 -2.82 11.65
CA ASN A 107 6.16 -2.78 12.94
C ASN A 107 6.00 -4.09 13.72
N PHE A 108 4.81 -4.69 13.69
CA PHE A 108 4.56 -5.98 14.33
C PHE A 108 5.39 -7.10 13.70
N ILE A 109 5.36 -7.23 12.37
CA ILE A 109 6.11 -8.25 11.64
C ILE A 109 7.62 -8.07 11.82
N TRP A 110 8.11 -6.83 11.73
CA TRP A 110 9.51 -6.49 11.91
C TRP A 110 10.02 -6.92 13.29
N ASN A 111 9.31 -6.53 14.35
CA ASN A 111 9.68 -6.90 15.72
C ASN A 111 9.61 -8.41 15.97
N TYR A 112 8.64 -9.09 15.38
CA TYR A 112 8.53 -10.55 15.47
C TYR A 112 9.71 -11.25 14.76
N MET A 113 10.03 -10.83 13.53
CA MET A 113 11.12 -11.42 12.74
C MET A 113 12.50 -11.13 13.33
N LEU A 114 12.72 -9.93 13.89
CA LEU A 114 13.97 -9.61 14.58
C LEU A 114 14.22 -10.53 15.77
N LYS A 115 13.21 -10.77 16.62
CA LYS A 115 13.34 -11.69 17.75
C LYS A 115 13.62 -13.12 17.31
N TYR A 116 12.97 -13.57 16.24
CA TYR A 116 13.20 -14.89 15.66
C TYR A 116 14.65 -15.08 15.21
N ASN A 117 15.25 -14.08 14.55
CA ASN A 117 16.63 -14.16 14.07
C ASN A 117 17.68 -13.98 15.18
N GLN A 118 17.42 -13.13 16.17
CA GLN A 118 18.34 -12.96 17.32
C GLN A 118 18.41 -14.20 18.20
N GLY A 119 17.31 -14.96 18.32
CA GLY A 119 17.30 -16.24 19.03
C GLY A 119 18.18 -17.32 18.38
N TYR A 120 18.56 -17.16 17.10
CA TYR A 120 19.46 -18.10 16.42
C TYR A 120 20.94 -17.70 16.57
N ASN A 121 21.24 -16.42 16.82
CA ASN A 121 22.61 -15.89 16.99
C ASN A 121 23.05 -15.74 18.47
N GLY A 122 22.19 -16.09 19.44
CA GLY A 122 22.49 -16.00 20.88
C GLY A 122 23.29 -17.16 21.49
N ASN A 123 23.68 -18.15 20.69
CA ASN A 123 24.48 -19.32 21.11
C ASN A 123 25.76 -19.46 20.26
N ALA A 124 26.45 -18.35 19.97
CA ALA A 124 27.78 -18.36 19.37
C ALA A 124 28.82 -17.88 20.39
#